data_AF-H0R129-F1
#
_entry.id   AF-H0R129-F1
#
_cell.length_a   1.000
_cell.length_b   1.000
_cell.length_c   1.000
_cell.angle_alpha   90.00
_cell.angle_beta   90.00
_cell.angle_gamma   90.00
#
_symmetry.space_group_name_H-M   'P 1'
#
loop_
_entity.id
_entity.type
_entity.pdbx_description
1 polymer ?
#
loop_
_entity_poly.entity_id
_entity_poly.type
_entity_poly.pdbx_seq_one_letter_code
_entity_poly.pdbx_strand_id
1 'polypeptide(L)'
;MTTNLRRGVFGAMVLTSFSALAGLSVTAPASAAPAADAYQQGGSYYFVSPSSQWRCAIVTSAGQPAWAGCKGPISANAPSVQGGGVQSIHPNGVSVSTAKPGALTFYSDTSVSSSDPASVKVLPYGATLTAGGVSCTVDVVRGVTCESGAHSFTVSSDGYQLR
;
A
#
# COMPACT_ATOMS: atom_id res chain seq x y z
N MET A 1 -49.24 45.44 63.72
CA MET A 1 -47.81 45.53 63.40
C MET A 1 -47.60 44.75 62.10
N THR A 2 -47.54 45.42 60.93
CA THR A 2 -46.30 45.74 60.18
C THR A 2 -45.41 44.49 59.97
N THR A 3 -44.90 44.07 58.82
CA THR A 3 -44.83 44.61 57.44
C THR A 3 -43.96 43.65 56.58
N ASN A 4 -44.17 43.70 55.25
CA ASN A 4 -43.28 43.32 54.12
C ASN A 4 -43.05 41.83 53.75
N LEU A 5 -43.43 41.39 52.53
CA LEU A 5 -42.86 41.63 51.18
C LEU A 5 -41.53 40.90 50.94
N ARG A 6 -41.52 39.90 50.04
CA ARG A 6 -40.40 39.62 49.12
C ARG A 6 -40.85 38.84 47.88
N ARG A 7 -40.63 39.52 46.74
CA ARG A 7 -40.69 39.04 45.36
C ARG A 7 -39.51 38.10 45.04
N GLY A 8 -39.71 37.29 44.01
CA GLY A 8 -38.67 36.80 43.10
C GLY A 8 -38.58 35.29 43.05
N VAL A 9 -38.34 34.61 41.94
CA VAL A 9 -38.15 34.97 40.53
C VAL A 9 -38.60 33.72 39.76
N PHE A 10 -39.44 33.86 38.72
CA PHE A 10 -39.74 32.78 37.79
C PHE A 10 -38.47 32.47 36.98
N GLY A 11 -37.87 31.31 37.23
CA GLY A 11 -36.78 30.77 36.43
C GLY A 11 -37.31 30.34 35.06
N ALA A 12 -36.92 31.06 34.02
CA ALA A 12 -37.20 30.70 32.63
C ALA A 12 -36.48 29.40 32.28
N MET A 13 -37.26 28.34 32.00
CA MET A 13 -36.78 27.08 31.44
C MET A 13 -36.45 27.32 29.96
N VAL A 14 -35.17 27.52 29.65
CA VAL A 14 -34.69 27.60 28.26
C VAL A 14 -34.64 26.18 27.71
N LEU A 15 -35.64 25.83 26.89
CA LEU A 15 -35.61 24.65 26.02
C LEU A 15 -34.58 24.91 24.90
N THR A 16 -33.37 24.40 25.06
CA THR A 16 -32.39 24.34 23.98
C THR A 16 -32.73 23.19 23.04
N SER A 17 -33.40 23.54 21.94
CA SER A 17 -33.61 22.64 20.80
C SER A 17 -32.26 22.26 20.19
N PHE A 18 -31.86 21.00 20.31
CA PHE A 18 -30.75 20.45 19.54
C PHE A 18 -31.26 20.05 18.15
N SER A 19 -30.97 20.87 17.14
CA SER A 19 -31.13 20.49 15.75
C SER A 19 -30.16 19.35 15.44
N ALA A 20 -30.68 18.15 15.19
CA ALA A 20 -29.90 17.05 14.67
C ALA A 20 -29.44 17.40 13.24
N LEU A 21 -28.15 17.73 13.10
CA LEU A 21 -27.50 17.79 11.79
C LEU A 21 -27.38 16.35 11.28
N ALA A 22 -28.19 16.02 10.29
CA ALA A 22 -28.03 14.80 9.51
C ALA A 22 -26.60 14.79 8.94
N GLY A 23 -25.77 13.88 9.44
CA GLY A 23 -24.43 13.66 8.92
C GLY A 23 -24.54 13.26 7.45
N LEU A 24 -24.05 14.12 6.56
CA LEU A 24 -23.78 13.75 5.19
C LEU A 24 -22.67 12.69 5.23
N SER A 25 -23.05 11.44 5.03
CA SER A 25 -22.10 10.38 4.71
C SER A 25 -21.45 10.75 3.38
N VAL A 26 -20.26 11.36 3.45
CA VAL A 26 -19.39 11.51 2.29
C VAL A 26 -18.89 10.11 1.95
N THR A 27 -19.58 9.43 1.04
CA THR A 27 -19.03 8.27 0.36
C THR A 27 -17.85 8.81 -0.46
N ALA A 28 -16.63 8.64 0.06
CA ALA A 28 -15.43 8.95 -0.71
C ALA A 28 -15.55 8.26 -2.08
N PRO A 29 -15.25 8.95 -3.20
CA PRO A 29 -15.25 8.28 -4.49
C PRO A 29 -14.27 7.12 -4.38
N ALA A 30 -14.75 5.90 -4.63
CA ALA A 30 -13.88 4.76 -4.81
C ALA A 30 -12.93 5.14 -5.96
N SER A 31 -11.66 5.41 -5.64
CA SER A 31 -10.62 5.60 -6.63
C SER A 31 -10.71 4.40 -7.57
N ALA A 32 -11.11 4.63 -8.82
CA ALA A 32 -11.23 3.54 -9.78
C ALA A 32 -9.88 2.83 -9.85
N ALA A 33 -9.86 1.55 -9.51
CA ALA A 33 -8.65 0.75 -9.64
C ALA A 33 -8.17 0.90 -11.10
N PRO A 34 -6.88 1.20 -11.32
CA PRO A 34 -6.39 1.32 -12.68
C PRO A 34 -6.60 0.00 -13.43
N ALA A 35 -6.90 0.10 -14.72
CA ALA A 35 -7.01 -1.06 -15.57
C ALA A 35 -5.64 -1.79 -15.61
N ALA A 36 -5.64 -3.09 -15.26
CA ALA A 36 -4.42 -3.85 -15.07
C ALA A 36 -3.61 -4.03 -16.37
N ASP A 37 -4.31 -4.06 -17.51
CA ASP A 37 -3.74 -4.12 -18.87
C ASP A 37 -2.77 -2.95 -19.15
N ALA A 38 -3.03 -1.77 -18.59
CA ALA A 38 -2.15 -0.60 -18.73
C ALA A 38 -0.75 -0.80 -18.10
N TYR A 39 -0.59 -1.81 -17.24
CA TYR A 39 0.66 -2.14 -16.57
C TYR A 39 1.28 -3.45 -17.10
N GLN A 40 0.58 -4.14 -18.00
CA GLN A 40 0.99 -5.45 -18.49
C GLN A 40 2.06 -5.30 -19.58
N GLN A 41 3.19 -6.00 -19.41
CA GLN A 41 4.31 -6.03 -20.35
C GLN A 41 4.90 -7.45 -20.34
N GLY A 42 4.97 -8.10 -21.50
CA GLY A 42 5.57 -9.44 -21.63
C GLY A 42 4.95 -10.52 -20.72
N GLY A 43 3.65 -10.42 -20.39
CA GLY A 43 2.96 -11.39 -19.52
C GLY A 43 3.18 -11.20 -18.02
N SER A 44 3.83 -10.10 -17.61
CA SER A 44 3.94 -9.65 -16.21
C SER A 44 3.42 -8.22 -16.10
N TYR A 45 3.28 -7.70 -14.89
CA TYR A 45 2.73 -6.38 -14.64
C TYR A 45 3.77 -5.54 -13.90
N TYR A 46 4.15 -4.39 -14.45
CA TYR A 46 5.24 -3.57 -13.90
C TYR A 46 4.74 -2.18 -13.54
N PHE A 47 5.21 -1.66 -12.42
CA PHE A 47 4.94 -0.28 -12.02
C PHE A 47 6.10 0.33 -11.23
N VAL A 48 6.11 1.66 -11.16
CA VAL A 48 6.97 2.41 -10.25
C VAL A 48 6.10 3.08 -9.19
N SER A 49 6.54 3.09 -7.94
CA SER A 49 5.89 3.87 -6.88
C SER A 49 5.93 5.38 -7.20
N PRO A 50 4.97 6.21 -6.75
CA PRO A 50 5.02 7.66 -6.98
C PRO A 50 6.27 8.35 -6.42
N SER A 51 6.87 7.82 -5.35
CA SER A 51 8.15 8.32 -4.81
C SER A 51 9.37 7.96 -5.68
N SER A 52 9.18 7.19 -6.74
CA SER A 52 10.22 6.63 -7.62
C SER A 52 11.27 5.75 -6.93
N GLN A 53 11.11 5.43 -5.65
CA GLN A 53 12.06 4.61 -4.89
C GLN A 53 11.91 3.11 -5.19
N TRP A 54 10.70 2.67 -5.55
CA TRP A 54 10.38 1.26 -5.72
C TRP A 54 9.93 0.97 -7.14
N ARG A 55 10.61 0.02 -7.78
CA ARG A 55 10.22 -0.58 -9.07
C ARG A 55 9.71 -1.97 -8.78
N CYS A 56 8.45 -2.21 -9.12
CA CYS A 56 7.73 -3.39 -8.70
C CYS A 56 7.18 -4.17 -9.89
N ALA A 57 7.04 -5.48 -9.71
CA ALA A 57 6.46 -6.38 -10.68
C ALA A 57 5.50 -7.36 -10.01
N ILE A 58 4.44 -7.76 -10.72
CA ILE A 58 3.66 -8.98 -10.47
C ILE A 58 3.91 -9.92 -11.65
N VAL A 59 4.48 -11.08 -11.38
CA VAL A 59 4.85 -12.08 -12.39
C VAL A 59 3.85 -13.23 -12.32
N THR A 60 3.19 -13.50 -13.44
CA THR A 60 2.12 -14.51 -13.57
C THR A 60 2.47 -15.54 -14.64
N SER A 61 3.57 -16.27 -14.46
CA SER A 61 3.99 -17.32 -15.39
C SER A 61 3.09 -18.55 -15.27
N ALA A 62 2.67 -19.11 -16.41
CA ALA A 62 1.83 -20.30 -16.44
C ALA A 62 2.50 -21.48 -15.73
N GLY A 63 1.76 -22.16 -14.86
CA GLY A 63 2.24 -23.33 -14.12
C GLY A 63 3.24 -23.01 -12.99
N GLN A 64 3.45 -21.74 -12.64
CA GLN A 64 4.27 -21.32 -11.51
C GLN A 64 3.43 -20.47 -10.54
N PRO A 65 3.74 -20.50 -9.22
CA PRO A 65 3.13 -19.57 -8.27
C PRO A 65 3.35 -18.12 -8.70
N ALA A 66 2.26 -17.35 -8.77
CA ALA A 66 2.38 -15.92 -8.99
C ALA A 66 3.14 -15.28 -7.83
N TRP A 67 3.98 -14.30 -8.14
CA TRP A 67 4.75 -13.59 -7.14
C TRP A 67 4.82 -12.11 -7.46
N ALA A 68 4.93 -11.29 -6.43
CA ALA A 68 5.25 -9.88 -6.55
C ALA A 68 6.60 -9.57 -5.93
N GLY A 69 7.23 -8.53 -6.43
CA GLY A 69 8.51 -8.08 -5.95
C GLY A 69 8.73 -6.60 -6.19
N CYS A 70 9.49 -5.96 -5.30
CA CYS A 70 9.90 -4.57 -5.44
C CYS A 70 11.41 -4.44 -5.23
N LYS A 71 12.11 -3.88 -6.23
CA LYS A 71 13.51 -3.47 -6.12
C LYS A 71 13.57 -2.00 -5.72
N GLY A 72 14.42 -1.68 -4.75
CA GLY A 72 14.53 -0.33 -4.20
C GLY A 72 15.53 -0.25 -3.05
N PRO A 73 15.59 0.90 -2.35
CA PRO A 73 16.52 1.08 -1.24
C PRO A 73 16.15 0.18 -0.06
N ILE A 74 17.03 -0.75 0.28
CA ILE A 74 16.91 -1.56 1.49
C ILE A 74 17.90 -1.02 2.53
N SER A 75 17.44 -0.82 3.76
CA SER A 75 18.26 -0.36 4.89
C SER A 75 19.57 -1.13 4.98
N ALA A 76 20.67 -0.42 5.23
CA ALA A 76 22.01 -1.00 5.36
C ALA A 76 22.13 -2.05 6.49
N ASN A 77 21.20 -2.03 7.45
CA ASN A 77 21.15 -2.98 8.56
C ASN A 77 20.34 -4.25 8.25
N ALA A 78 19.83 -4.40 7.03
CA ALA A 78 19.08 -5.59 6.64
C ALA A 78 19.98 -6.83 6.64
N PRO A 79 19.47 -8.02 7.01
CA PRO A 79 20.20 -9.27 6.87
C PRO A 79 20.63 -9.51 5.43
N SER A 80 21.84 -10.02 5.24
CA SER A 80 22.29 -10.49 3.93
C SER A 80 21.44 -11.64 3.43
N VAL A 81 21.33 -11.76 2.12
CA VAL A 81 20.65 -12.85 1.42
C VAL A 81 21.63 -13.57 0.49
N GLN A 82 21.27 -14.75 -0.01
CA GLN A 82 21.98 -15.38 -1.11
C GLN A 82 21.52 -14.76 -2.44
N GLY A 83 22.45 -14.50 -3.36
CA GLY A 83 22.12 -13.88 -4.66
C GLY A 83 23.35 -13.52 -5.48
N GLY A 84 23.16 -13.22 -6.76
CA GLY A 84 24.27 -12.77 -7.62
C GLY A 84 25.44 -13.77 -7.75
N GLY A 85 25.19 -15.06 -7.51
CA GLY A 85 26.22 -16.10 -7.51
C GLY A 85 27.05 -16.21 -6.22
N VAL A 86 26.74 -15.42 -5.18
CA VAL A 86 27.43 -15.47 -3.88
C VAL A 86 26.49 -15.87 -2.75
N GLN A 87 27.07 -16.39 -1.66
CA GLN A 87 26.34 -16.90 -0.49
C GLN A 87 25.81 -15.78 0.41
N SER A 88 26.41 -14.59 0.36
CA SER A 88 26.04 -13.46 1.20
C SER A 88 26.21 -12.17 0.42
N ILE A 89 25.09 -11.47 0.20
CA ILE A 89 25.03 -10.16 -0.45
C ILE A 89 23.95 -9.30 0.22
N HIS A 90 24.16 -7.99 0.22
CA HIS A 90 23.14 -7.05 0.68
C HIS A 90 21.89 -7.15 -0.21
N PRO A 91 20.68 -7.33 0.34
CA PRO A 91 19.45 -7.37 -0.44
C PRO A 91 19.20 -6.03 -1.14
N ASN A 92 18.54 -6.09 -2.30
CA ASN A 92 18.15 -4.90 -3.06
C ASN A 92 16.64 -4.88 -3.37
N GLY A 93 15.87 -5.73 -2.69
CA GLY A 93 14.42 -5.75 -2.81
C GLY A 93 13.76 -6.72 -1.85
N VAL A 94 12.45 -6.87 -2.04
CA VAL A 94 11.60 -7.82 -1.33
C VAL A 94 10.71 -8.55 -2.31
N SER A 95 10.25 -9.75 -1.94
CA SER A 95 9.29 -10.54 -2.70
C SER A 95 8.23 -11.17 -1.81
N VAL A 96 7.08 -11.52 -2.40
CA VAL A 96 6.06 -12.40 -1.83
C VAL A 96 5.48 -13.26 -2.94
N SER A 97 5.00 -14.47 -2.64
CA SER A 97 4.29 -15.28 -3.63
C SER A 97 3.09 -15.99 -3.03
N THR A 98 2.26 -16.57 -3.89
CA THR A 98 1.15 -17.43 -3.45
C THR A 98 1.61 -18.69 -2.70
N ALA A 99 2.91 -19.00 -2.72
CA ALA A 99 3.49 -20.18 -2.10
C ALA A 99 4.50 -19.90 -0.97
N LYS A 100 4.93 -18.64 -0.78
CA LYS A 100 5.98 -18.28 0.19
C LYS A 100 5.69 -16.92 0.85
N PRO A 101 6.05 -16.75 2.15
CA PRO A 101 5.92 -15.48 2.85
C PRO A 101 6.80 -14.39 2.26
N GLY A 102 6.54 -13.16 2.69
CA GLY A 102 7.40 -12.02 2.39
C GLY A 102 8.87 -12.29 2.75
N ALA A 103 9.79 -12.00 1.84
CA ALA A 103 11.22 -12.21 2.03
C ALA A 103 12.05 -11.05 1.46
N LEU A 104 13.21 -10.80 2.05
CA LEU A 104 14.27 -10.04 1.41
C LEU A 104 14.85 -10.83 0.25
N THR A 105 15.28 -10.13 -0.80
CA THR A 105 15.84 -10.76 -1.99
C THR A 105 16.88 -9.89 -2.66
N PHE A 106 17.68 -10.53 -3.50
CA PHE A 106 18.59 -9.87 -4.41
C PHE A 106 18.13 -10.12 -5.84
N TYR A 107 17.66 -9.06 -6.48
CA TYR A 107 17.32 -9.03 -7.89
C TYR A 107 18.54 -8.71 -8.74
N SER A 108 18.78 -9.53 -9.76
CA SER A 108 19.59 -9.12 -10.90
C SER A 108 18.88 -7.99 -11.65
N ASP A 109 19.59 -7.34 -12.57
CA ASP A 109 19.03 -6.20 -13.32
C ASP A 109 17.80 -6.54 -14.17
N THR A 110 17.52 -7.82 -14.43
CA THR A 110 16.37 -8.27 -15.23
C THR A 110 15.20 -8.82 -14.41
N SER A 111 15.36 -9.13 -13.12
CA SER A 111 14.38 -9.94 -12.38
C SER A 111 13.03 -9.25 -12.10
N VAL A 112 13.03 -7.93 -11.95
CA VAL A 112 11.82 -7.09 -11.76
C VAL A 112 11.84 -5.86 -12.66
N SER A 113 12.57 -5.95 -13.76
CA SER A 113 12.67 -4.89 -14.76
C SER A 113 11.91 -5.29 -15.99
N SER A 114 11.11 -4.37 -16.53
CA SER A 114 10.54 -4.56 -17.85
C SER A 114 11.63 -4.56 -18.92
N SER A 115 11.39 -5.30 -20.01
CA SER A 115 12.16 -5.21 -21.26
C SER A 115 12.07 -3.81 -21.91
N ASP A 116 11.03 -3.04 -21.59
CA ASP A 116 10.87 -1.64 -21.98
C ASP A 116 10.67 -0.75 -20.72
N PRO A 117 11.77 -0.38 -20.03
CA PRO A 117 11.70 0.37 -18.78
C PRO A 117 11.11 1.78 -18.96
N ALA A 118 11.16 2.35 -20.17
CA ALA A 118 10.59 3.68 -20.45
C ALA A 118 9.06 3.66 -20.47
N SER A 119 8.46 2.50 -20.75
CA SER A 119 7.01 2.30 -20.76
C SER A 119 6.42 1.92 -19.39
N VAL A 120 7.25 1.74 -18.36
CA VAL A 120 6.76 1.40 -17.01
C VAL A 120 6.08 2.60 -16.38
N LYS A 121 4.81 2.43 -16.01
CA LYS A 121 3.96 3.51 -15.48
C LYS A 121 4.08 3.64 -13.98
N VAL A 122 3.81 4.84 -13.48
CA VAL A 122 3.62 5.06 -12.05
C VAL A 122 2.25 4.51 -11.65
N LEU A 123 2.21 3.69 -10.59
CA LEU A 123 0.96 3.29 -9.94
C LEU A 123 0.60 4.37 -8.89
N PRO A 124 -0.49 5.15 -9.07
CA PRO A 124 -0.79 6.29 -8.22
C PRO A 124 -1.07 5.89 -6.76
N TYR A 125 -0.93 6.84 -5.83
CA TYR A 125 -1.42 6.65 -4.47
C TYR A 125 -2.92 6.34 -4.45
N GLY A 126 -3.32 5.44 -3.56
CA GLY A 126 -4.68 4.91 -3.46
C GLY A 126 -5.05 3.88 -4.52
N ALA A 127 -4.16 3.57 -5.47
CA ALA A 127 -4.39 2.57 -6.49
C ALA A 127 -3.97 1.16 -6.04
N THR A 128 -4.69 0.16 -6.56
CA THR A 128 -4.36 -1.26 -6.41
C THR A 128 -4.19 -1.89 -7.78
N LEU A 129 -3.13 -2.68 -7.96
CA LEU A 129 -2.89 -3.51 -9.14
C LEU A 129 -2.95 -4.97 -8.73
N THR A 130 -3.84 -5.74 -9.35
CA THR A 130 -4.06 -7.15 -9.01
C THR A 130 -3.84 -8.04 -10.23
N ALA A 131 -3.05 -9.10 -10.06
CA ALA A 131 -2.84 -10.11 -11.08
C ALA A 131 -2.44 -11.46 -10.44
N GLY A 132 -2.95 -12.57 -10.98
CA GLY A 132 -2.54 -13.92 -10.57
C GLY A 132 -2.74 -14.25 -9.09
N GLY A 133 -3.68 -13.61 -8.40
CA GLY A 133 -3.89 -13.81 -6.95
C GLY A 133 -2.92 -13.03 -6.06
N VAL A 134 -2.21 -12.06 -6.61
CA VAL A 134 -1.39 -11.09 -5.88
C VAL A 134 -1.96 -9.69 -6.09
N SER A 135 -2.06 -8.89 -5.03
CA SER A 135 -2.52 -7.49 -5.11
C SER A 135 -1.47 -6.57 -4.52
N CYS A 136 -1.09 -5.54 -5.27
CA CYS A 136 -0.17 -4.51 -4.83
C CYS A 136 -0.89 -3.16 -4.72
N THR A 137 -0.90 -2.58 -3.53
CA THR A 137 -1.52 -1.29 -3.22
C THR A 137 -0.44 -0.26 -2.94
N VAL A 138 -0.63 0.97 -3.41
CA VAL A 138 0.25 2.10 -3.10
C VAL A 138 -0.48 3.06 -2.18
N ASP A 139 0.04 3.23 -0.97
CA ASP A 139 -0.49 4.15 0.03
C ASP A 139 0.51 5.29 0.31
N VAL A 140 0.00 6.47 0.63
CA VAL A 140 0.83 7.66 0.87
C VAL A 140 1.67 7.55 2.16
N VAL A 141 1.15 6.88 3.18
CA VAL A 141 1.83 6.73 4.49
C VAL A 141 2.62 5.44 4.53
N ARG A 142 2.05 4.34 4.05
CA ARG A 142 2.64 2.99 4.17
C ARG A 142 3.58 2.63 3.02
N GLY A 143 3.49 3.31 1.88
CA GLY A 143 4.23 2.95 0.67
C GLY A 143 3.57 1.81 -0.12
N VAL A 144 4.37 0.93 -0.72
CA VAL A 144 3.86 -0.18 -1.54
C VAL A 144 3.65 -1.41 -0.67
N THR A 145 2.44 -1.94 -0.65
CA THR A 145 2.12 -3.22 0.01
C THR A 145 1.67 -4.23 -1.02
N CYS A 146 2.32 -5.38 -1.11
CA CYS A 146 1.87 -6.48 -1.95
C CYS A 146 1.46 -7.67 -1.09
N GLU A 147 0.30 -8.25 -1.38
CA GLU A 147 -0.33 -9.28 -0.58
C GLU A 147 -0.72 -10.48 -1.45
N SER A 148 -0.55 -11.68 -0.90
CA SER A 148 -0.99 -12.94 -1.49
C SER A 148 -1.49 -13.89 -0.40
N GLY A 149 -2.81 -13.99 -0.26
CA GLY A 149 -3.42 -14.77 0.83
C GLY A 149 -3.03 -14.23 2.20
N ALA A 150 -2.33 -15.05 2.99
CA ALA A 150 -1.84 -14.68 4.32
C ALA A 150 -0.44 -14.01 4.31
N HIS A 151 0.21 -13.96 3.16
CA HIS A 151 1.56 -13.43 3.01
C HIS A 151 1.55 -12.00 2.49
N SER A 152 2.50 -11.19 2.94
CA SER A 152 2.66 -9.84 2.41
C SER A 152 4.06 -9.28 2.60
N PHE A 153 4.34 -8.21 1.86
CA PHE A 153 5.37 -7.25 2.24
C PHE A 153 4.81 -5.84 2.16
N THR A 154 5.42 -4.93 2.91
CA THR A 154 5.27 -3.49 2.76
C THR A 154 6.65 -2.86 2.63
N VAL A 155 6.82 -1.90 1.72
CA VAL A 155 8.05 -1.12 1.53
C VAL A 155 7.75 0.38 1.43
N SER A 156 8.58 1.18 2.06
CA SER A 156 8.49 2.65 2.06
C SER A 156 9.89 3.29 2.13
N SER A 157 9.95 4.61 2.25
CA SER A 157 11.21 5.32 2.56
C SER A 157 11.80 4.92 3.91
N ASP A 158 10.97 4.47 4.84
CA ASP A 158 11.35 4.23 6.24
C ASP A 158 11.80 2.78 6.48
N GLY A 159 11.55 1.88 5.53
CA GLY A 159 12.02 0.50 5.59
C GLY A 159 11.05 -0.48 4.94
N TYR A 160 11.04 -1.70 5.47
CA TYR A 160 10.23 -2.81 4.98
C TYR A 160 9.59 -3.59 6.14
N GLN A 161 8.48 -4.25 5.85
CA GLN A 161 7.81 -5.21 6.73
C GLN A 161 7.47 -6.47 5.92
N LEU A 162 7.61 -7.65 6.52
CA LEU A 162 7.39 -8.94 5.87
C LEU A 162 6.44 -9.80 6.72
N ARG A 163 5.51 -10.51 6.07
CA ARG A 163 4.59 -11.48 6.68
C ARG A 163 4.40 -12.71 5.81
#